data_AF-A0A2J0KRW0-F1
#
_entry.id   AF-A0A2J0KRW0-F1
#
_cell.length_a   1.000
_cell.length_b   1.000
_cell.length_c   1.000
_cell.angle_alpha   90.00
_cell.angle_beta   90.00
_cell.angle_gamma   90.00
#
_symmetry.space_group_name_H-M   'P 1'
#
loop_
_entity.id
_entity.type
_entity.pdbx_description
1 polymer ?
#
loop_
_entity_poly.entity_id
_entity_poly.type
_entity_poly.pdbx_seq_one_letter_code
_entity_poly.pdbx_strand_id
1 'polypeptide(L)'
;MRHPIQAKYLLVVIVAMLAPTLVIGICLYHLLFYLLAKQMAFPEAIMANLVPVLDKVNALLALSLPIITITILIFAVVISHRFAGPIERLENDLDRILEGDIHHKIHVRKKDDLKGIATRINALVARMKKQ
;
A
#
# COMPACT_ATOMS: atom_id res chain seq x y z
N MET A 1 5.00 16.39 -10.75
CA MET A 1 4.05 15.73 -9.85
C MET A 1 2.92 16.73 -9.57
N ARG A 2 1.86 16.70 -10.37
CA ARG A 2 0.67 17.56 -10.21
C ARG A 2 -0.45 16.66 -9.64
N HIS A 3 -1.24 17.19 -8.71
CA HIS A 3 -2.21 16.53 -7.80
C HIS A 3 -1.69 16.07 -6.42
N PRO A 4 -1.95 16.87 -5.34
CA PRO A 4 -1.61 16.50 -3.97
C PRO A 4 -2.37 15.26 -3.47
N ILE A 5 -3.47 14.89 -4.13
CA ILE A 5 -4.33 13.76 -3.78
C ILE A 5 -3.60 12.42 -4.01
N GLN A 6 -2.86 12.27 -5.10
CA GLN A 6 -2.11 11.04 -5.39
C GLN A 6 -1.02 10.79 -4.35
N ALA A 7 -0.30 11.83 -3.95
CA ALA A 7 0.71 11.76 -2.89
C ALA A 7 0.10 11.43 -1.53
N LYS A 8 -1.07 11.99 -1.20
CA LYS A 8 -1.79 11.68 0.04
C LYS A 8 -2.19 10.20 0.10
N TYR A 9 -2.81 9.65 -0.95
CA TYR A 9 -3.22 8.24 -0.94
C TYR A 9 -2.02 7.28 -0.99
N LEU A 10 -0.99 7.58 -1.77
CA LEU A 10 0.25 6.81 -1.76
C LEU A 10 0.88 6.77 -0.35
N LEU A 11 0.93 7.92 0.33
CA LEU A 11 1.42 8.02 1.71
C LEU A 11 0.56 7.22 2.67
N VAL A 12 -0.77 7.28 2.56
CA VAL A 12 -1.68 6.46 3.38
C VAL A 12 -1.43 4.97 3.18
N VAL A 13 -1.27 4.51 1.93
CA VAL A 13 -0.99 3.09 1.63
C VAL A 13 0.37 2.67 2.17
N ILE A 14 1.41 3.48 1.98
CA ILE A 14 2.75 3.21 2.51
C ILE A 14 2.73 3.13 4.04
N VAL A 15 2.08 4.07 4.71
CA VAL A 15 1.97 4.08 6.19
C VAL A 15 1.18 2.86 6.67
N ALA A 16 0.06 2.54 6.03
CA ALA A 16 -0.76 1.38 6.39
C ALA A 16 -0.02 0.05 6.22
N MET A 17 0.96 -0.02 5.31
CA MET A 17 1.76 -1.21 5.10
C MET A 17 3.01 -1.25 5.98
N LEU A 18 3.69 -0.12 6.21
CA LEU A 18 4.92 -0.06 7.02
C LEU A 18 4.65 -0.06 8.53
N ALA A 19 3.59 0.61 9.00
CA ALA A 19 3.32 0.72 10.42
C ALA A 19 3.11 -0.66 11.08
N PRO A 20 2.33 -1.61 10.52
CA PRO A 20 2.22 -2.95 11.08
C PRO A 20 3.55 -3.70 11.06
N THR A 21 4.37 -3.56 10.02
CA THR A 21 5.69 -4.20 9.94
C THR A 21 6.61 -3.73 11.07
N LEU A 22 6.63 -2.42 11.34
CA LEU A 22 7.41 -1.86 12.45
C LEU A 22 6.86 -2.31 13.81
N VAL A 23 5.55 -2.31 13.99
CA VAL A 23 4.91 -2.80 15.23
C VAL A 23 5.27 -4.25 15.49
N ILE A 24 5.19 -5.12 14.47
CA ILE A 24 5.57 -6.53 14.59
C ILE A 24 7.05 -6.66 14.96
N GLY A 25 7.93 -5.89 14.31
CA GLY A 25 9.36 -5.86 14.63
C GLY A 25 9.63 -5.45 16.08
N ILE A 26 8.97 -4.39 16.57
CA ILE A 26 9.07 -3.91 17.95
C ILE A 26 8.55 -4.96 18.93
N CYS A 27 7.39 -5.58 18.64
CA CYS A 27 6.82 -6.64 19.47
C CYS A 27 7.75 -7.85 19.59
N LEU A 28 8.36 -8.29 18.47
CA LEU A 28 9.33 -9.38 18.46
C LEU A 28 10.56 -9.03 19.29
N TYR A 29 11.08 -7.81 19.15
CA TYR A 29 12.22 -7.34 19.94
C TYR A 29 11.92 -7.33 21.45
N HIS A 30 10.77 -6.78 21.85
CA HIS A 30 10.33 -6.78 23.24
C HIS A 30 10.12 -8.19 23.79
N LEU A 31 9.55 -9.10 23.00
CA LEU A 31 9.37 -10.50 23.38
C LEU A 31 10.71 -11.19 23.62
N LEU A 32 11.68 -11.00 22.72
CA LEU A 32 13.04 -11.56 22.88
C LEU A 32 13.72 -11.02 24.14
N PHE A 33 13.64 -9.71 24.38
CA PHE A 33 14.22 -9.08 25.56
C PHE A 33 13.56 -9.57 26.86
N TYR A 34 12.24 -9.74 26.86
CA TYR A 34 11.51 -10.29 28.00
C TYR A 34 11.93 -11.74 28.32
N LEU A 35 12.09 -12.58 27.28
CA LEU A 35 12.55 -13.96 27.44
C LEU A 35 13.99 -14.01 27.98
N LEU A 36 14.87 -13.13 27.49
CA LEU A 36 16.24 -12.93 27.99
C LEU A 36 16.24 -12.58 29.48
N ALA A 37 15.50 -11.52 29.86
CA ALA A 37 15.43 -11.06 31.25
C ALA A 37 14.93 -12.14 32.21
N LYS A 38 14.00 -12.99 31.77
CA LYS A 38 13.47 -14.11 32.57
C LYS A 38 14.51 -15.23 32.80
N GLN A 39 15.45 -15.43 31.87
CA GLN A 39 16.51 -16.44 31.99
C GLN A 39 17.78 -15.94 32.70
N MET A 40 17.89 -14.64 33.01
CA MET A 40 19.04 -14.04 33.72
C MET A 40 19.35 -14.65 35.10
N ALA A 41 18.48 -15.49 35.66
CA ALA A 41 18.78 -16.27 36.86
C ALA A 41 19.79 -17.42 36.61
N PHE A 42 20.05 -17.79 35.34
CA PHE A 42 20.93 -18.90 34.95
C PHE A 42 21.82 -18.52 33.74
N PRO A 43 23.00 -17.89 33.97
CA PRO A 43 23.87 -17.35 32.91
C PRO A 43 24.32 -18.37 31.86
N GLU A 44 24.57 -19.62 32.29
CA GLU A 44 25.04 -20.70 31.40
C GLU A 44 23.97 -21.16 30.40
N ALA A 45 22.70 -21.18 30.82
CA ALA A 45 21.59 -21.57 29.96
C ALA A 45 21.33 -20.54 28.84
N ILE A 46 21.59 -19.26 29.12
CA ILE A 46 21.44 -18.14 28.17
C ILE A 46 22.47 -18.27 27.03
N MET A 47 23.74 -18.49 27.36
CA MET A 47 24.80 -18.60 26.35
C MET A 47 24.63 -19.85 25.48
N ALA A 48 24.23 -20.98 26.07
CA ALA A 48 24.10 -22.24 25.34
C ALA A 48 22.86 -22.30 24.43
N ASN A 49 21.75 -21.66 24.81
CA ASN A 49 20.47 -21.84 24.11
C ASN A 49 19.92 -20.56 23.49
N LEU A 50 20.16 -19.40 24.10
CA LEU A 50 19.45 -18.17 23.75
C LEU A 50 20.24 -17.29 22.77
N VAL A 51 21.56 -17.19 22.94
CA VAL A 51 22.44 -16.44 22.01
C VAL A 51 22.34 -16.98 20.58
N PRO A 52 22.43 -18.30 20.31
CA PRO A 52 22.32 -18.82 18.95
C PRO A 52 20.93 -18.60 18.33
N VAL A 53 19.89 -18.58 19.16
CA VAL A 53 18.51 -18.29 18.73
C VAL A 53 18.39 -16.81 18.36
N LEU A 54 18.96 -15.90 19.14
CA LEU A 54 19.00 -14.47 18.83
C LEU A 54 19.75 -14.19 17.54
N ASP A 55 20.91 -14.82 17.31
CA ASP A 55 21.68 -14.64 16.08
C ASP A 55 20.89 -15.11 14.86
N LYS A 56 20.21 -16.26 14.96
CA LYS A 56 19.33 -16.76 13.89
C LYS A 56 18.15 -15.82 13.64
N VAL A 57 17.48 -15.35 14.69
CA VAL A 57 16.34 -14.44 14.56
C VAL A 57 16.78 -13.10 13.99
N ASN A 58 17.90 -12.54 14.44
CA ASN A 58 18.46 -11.30 13.91
C ASN A 58 18.86 -11.45 12.44
N ALA A 59 19.51 -12.56 12.05
CA ALA A 59 19.85 -12.83 10.66
C ALA A 59 18.60 -12.95 9.78
N LEU A 60 17.57 -13.65 10.27
CA LEU A 60 16.28 -13.77 9.57
C LEU A 60 15.59 -12.41 9.43
N LEU A 61 15.57 -11.59 10.48
CA LEU A 61 14.98 -10.24 10.45
C LEU A 61 15.77 -9.33 9.51
N ALA A 62 17.10 -9.35 9.57
CA ALA A 62 17.98 -8.56 8.71
C ALA A 62 17.79 -8.88 7.23
N LEU A 63 17.50 -10.14 6.88
CA LEU A 63 17.21 -10.54 5.51
C LEU A 63 15.75 -10.27 5.11
N SER A 64 14.80 -10.59 5.97
CA SER A 64 13.36 -10.53 5.64
C SER A 64 12.80 -9.11 5.63
N LEU A 65 13.22 -8.23 6.54
CA LEU A 65 12.70 -6.86 6.63
C LEU A 65 12.91 -6.05 5.34
N PRO A 66 14.11 -6.03 4.72
CA PRO A 66 14.31 -5.37 3.43
C PRO A 66 13.43 -5.96 2.33
N ILE A 67 13.32 -7.28 2.24
CA ILE A 67 12.52 -7.97 1.22
C ILE A 67 11.04 -7.58 1.34
N ILE A 68 10.50 -7.61 2.57
CA ILE A 68 9.12 -7.22 2.86
C ILE A 68 8.91 -5.74 2.52
N THR A 69 9.83 -4.87 2.92
CA THR A 69 9.76 -3.43 2.66
C THR A 69 9.74 -3.12 1.16
N ILE A 70 10.65 -3.73 0.39
CA ILE A 70 10.70 -3.57 -1.06
C ILE A 70 9.41 -4.08 -1.71
N THR A 71 8.92 -5.24 -1.28
CA THR A 71 7.67 -5.82 -1.79
C THR A 71 6.50 -4.88 -1.53
N ILE A 72 6.37 -4.34 -0.32
CA ILE A 72 5.37 -3.34 0.07
C ILE A 72 5.46 -2.11 -0.83
N LEU A 73 6.65 -1.55 -1.06
CA LEU A 73 6.85 -0.38 -1.90
C LEU A 73 6.39 -0.63 -3.34
N ILE A 74 6.73 -1.79 -3.91
CA ILE A 74 6.28 -2.17 -5.25
C ILE A 74 4.75 -2.22 -5.32
N PHE A 75 4.09 -2.88 -4.36
CA PHE A 75 2.63 -2.93 -4.32
C PHE A 75 1.99 -1.56 -4.14
N ALA A 76 2.54 -0.72 -3.25
CA ALA A 76 2.04 0.63 -3.01
C ALA A 76 2.08 1.48 -4.29
N VAL A 77 3.18 1.42 -5.04
CA VAL A 77 3.34 2.12 -6.32
C VAL A 77 2.36 1.58 -7.36
N VAL A 78 2.24 0.25 -7.49
CA VAL A 78 1.31 -0.38 -8.44
C VAL A 78 -0.14 0.02 -8.14
N ILE A 79 -0.57 -0.05 -6.87
CA ILE A 79 -1.92 0.33 -6.45
C ILE A 79 -2.15 1.81 -6.72
N SER A 80 -1.20 2.68 -6.36
CA SER A 80 -1.29 4.12 -6.60
C SER A 80 -1.48 4.44 -8.08
N HIS A 81 -0.73 3.81 -8.99
CA HIS A 81 -0.90 4.03 -10.43
C HIS A 81 -2.22 3.49 -10.97
N ARG A 82 -2.73 2.37 -10.44
CA ARG A 82 -4.00 1.75 -10.87
C ARG A 82 -5.25 2.48 -10.37
N PHE A 83 -5.13 3.29 -9.31
CA PHE A 83 -6.22 4.10 -8.75
C PHE A 83 -6.07 5.59 -9.03
N ALA A 84 -4.98 6.21 -8.57
CA ALA A 84 -4.85 7.66 -8.54
C ALA A 84 -4.73 8.27 -9.94
N GLY A 85 -4.05 7.58 -10.86
CA GLY A 85 -3.91 8.00 -12.27
C GLY A 85 -5.22 7.96 -13.08
N PRO A 86 -6.05 6.90 -13.01
CA PRO A 86 -7.36 6.92 -13.66
C PRO A 86 -8.38 7.85 -13.00
N ILE A 87 -8.26 8.18 -11.71
CA ILE A 87 -9.15 9.18 -11.06
C ILE A 87 -8.94 10.56 -11.71
N GLU A 88 -7.69 11.02 -11.83
CA GLU A 88 -7.38 12.31 -12.43
C GLU A 88 -7.85 12.38 -13.90
N ARG A 89 -7.71 11.29 -14.65
CA ARG A 89 -8.26 11.22 -16.02
C ARG A 89 -9.78 11.26 -16.05
N LEU A 90 -10.43 10.60 -15.10
CA LEU A 90 -11.88 10.63 -14.98
C LEU A 90 -12.41 12.03 -14.67
N GLU A 91 -11.74 12.78 -13.78
CA GLU A 91 -12.07 14.18 -13.48
C GLU A 91 -11.97 15.04 -14.75
N ASN A 92 -10.85 14.97 -15.46
CA ASN A 92 -10.68 15.70 -16.72
C ASN A 92 -11.71 15.31 -17.79
N ASP A 93 -12.04 14.02 -17.91
CA ASP A 93 -13.06 13.57 -18.86
C ASP A 93 -14.46 14.09 -18.48
N LEU A 94 -14.76 14.16 -17.18
CA LEU A 94 -16.01 14.74 -16.67
C LEU A 94 -16.09 16.23 -16.92
N ASP A 95 -15.01 16.98 -16.71
CA ASP A 95 -14.97 18.43 -16.97
C ASP A 95 -15.28 18.73 -18.44
N ARG A 96 -14.74 17.95 -19.39
CA ARG A 96 -15.07 18.10 -20.83
C ARG A 96 -16.55 17.86 -21.13
N ILE A 97 -17.17 16.88 -20.46
CA ILE A 97 -18.60 16.62 -20.59
C ILE A 97 -19.41 17.79 -20.02
N LEU A 98 -18.99 18.35 -18.88
CA LEU A 98 -19.62 19.51 -18.25
C LEU A 98 -19.49 20.79 -19.10
N GLU A 99 -18.39 20.94 -19.83
CA GLU A 99 -18.16 22.04 -20.80
C GLU A 99 -19.02 21.92 -22.08
N GLY A 100 -19.78 20.82 -22.23
CA GLY A 100 -20.73 20.63 -23.31
C GLY A 100 -20.33 19.60 -24.36
N ASP A 101 -19.17 18.93 -24.23
CA ASP A 101 -18.79 17.82 -25.10
C ASP A 101 -19.51 16.51 -24.68
N ILE A 102 -20.82 16.47 -24.90
CA ILE A 102 -21.68 15.30 -24.62
C ILE A 102 -21.39 14.10 -25.54
N HIS A 103 -20.51 14.25 -26.53
CA HIS A 103 -20.05 13.16 -27.38
C HIS A 103 -18.80 12.47 -26.84
N HIS A 104 -18.11 13.09 -25.88
CA HIS A 104 -16.96 12.51 -25.22
C HIS A 104 -17.32 11.20 -24.50
N LYS A 105 -16.45 10.19 -24.66
CA LYS A 105 -16.57 8.90 -23.99
C LYS A 105 -15.40 8.71 -23.05
N ILE A 106 -15.71 8.42 -21.79
CA ILE A 106 -14.72 8.12 -20.77
C ILE A 106 -14.12 6.74 -21.06
N HIS A 107 -12.79 6.67 -21.20
CA HIS A 107 -12.08 5.42 -21.46
C HIS A 107 -11.05 5.13 -20.35
N VAL A 108 -11.15 3.94 -19.75
CA VAL A 108 -10.30 3.50 -18.65
C VAL A 108 -9.44 2.32 -19.12
N ARG A 109 -8.15 2.25 -18.74
CA ARG A 109 -7.23 1.21 -19.23
C ARG A 109 -7.62 -0.17 -18.69
N LYS A 110 -7.16 -1.23 -19.35
CA LYS A 110 -7.49 -2.61 -18.96
C LYS A 110 -7.12 -2.94 -17.50
N LYS A 111 -6.05 -2.36 -16.96
CA LYS A 111 -5.58 -2.62 -15.59
C LYS A 111 -6.12 -1.62 -14.56
N ASP A 112 -6.80 -0.57 -14.99
CA ASP A 112 -7.30 0.45 -14.06
C ASP A 112 -8.61 -0.04 -13.40
N ASP A 113 -8.81 0.31 -12.13
CA ASP A 113 -9.92 -0.25 -11.32
C ASP A 113 -11.23 0.55 -11.45
N LEU A 114 -11.25 1.65 -12.21
CA LEU A 114 -12.42 2.55 -12.37
C LEU A 114 -13.36 2.20 -13.53
N LYS A 115 -13.17 1.09 -14.23
CA LYS A 115 -13.97 0.77 -15.43
C LYS A 115 -15.47 0.72 -15.15
N GLY A 116 -15.88 0.16 -14.01
CA GLY A 116 -17.29 0.08 -13.64
C GLY A 116 -17.94 1.45 -13.52
N ILE A 117 -17.21 2.44 -13.00
CA ILE A 117 -17.65 3.83 -12.86
C ILE A 117 -17.75 4.48 -14.24
N ALA A 118 -16.69 4.39 -15.05
CA ALA A 118 -16.67 4.95 -16.40
C ALA A 118 -17.82 4.42 -17.28
N THR A 119 -18.09 3.10 -17.23
CA THR A 119 -19.21 2.51 -17.97
C THR A 119 -20.57 3.09 -17.55
N ARG A 120 -20.78 3.30 -16.24
CA ARG A 120 -22.04 3.87 -15.72
C ARG A 120 -22.20 5.34 -16.09
N ILE A 121 -21.12 6.13 -16.04
CA ILE A 121 -21.16 7.54 -16.45
C ILE A 121 -21.42 7.65 -17.96
N ASN A 122 -20.74 6.87 -18.80
CA ASN A 122 -21.01 6.84 -20.24
C ASN A 122 -22.48 6.48 -20.54
N ALA A 123 -23.07 5.54 -19.79
CA ALA A 123 -24.48 5.18 -19.92
C ALA A 123 -25.42 6.32 -19.48
N LEU A 124 -25.05 7.09 -18.46
CA LEU A 124 -25.79 8.28 -18.00
C LEU A 124 -25.81 9.36 -19.09
N VAL A 125 -24.64 9.74 -19.61
CA VAL A 125 -24.50 10.75 -20.67
C VAL A 125 -25.30 10.35 -21.92
N ALA A 126 -25.24 9.06 -22.29
CA ALA A 126 -26.01 8.54 -23.41
C ALA A 126 -27.53 8.63 -23.21
N ARG A 127 -28.03 8.57 -21.96
CA ARG A 127 -29.46 8.77 -21.65
C ARG A 127 -29.85 10.24 -21.70
N MET A 128 -29.01 11.13 -21.19
CA MET A 128 -29.25 12.58 -21.24
C MET A 128 -29.33 13.08 -22.69
N LYS A 129 -28.54 12.51 -23.60
CA LYS A 129 -28.60 12.85 -25.03
C LYS A 129 -29.90 12.42 -25.73
N LYS A 130 -30.64 11.46 -25.17
CA LYS A 130 -31.88 10.93 -25.77
C LYS A 130 -33.13 11.71 -25.36
N GLN A 131 -33.01 12.62 -24.38
CA GLN A 131 -34.07 13.55 -23.98
C GLN A 131 -33.86 14.88 -24.72
#